data_AF-A0A2V1JUD2-F1
#
_entry.id   AF-A0A2V1JUD2-F1
#
_cell.length_a   1.000
_cell.length_b   1.000
_cell.length_c   1.000
_cell.angle_alpha   90.00
_cell.angle_beta   90.00
_cell.angle_gamma   90.00
#
_symmetry.space_group_name_H-M   'P 1'
#
loop_
_entity.id
_entity.type
_entity.pdbx_description
1 polymer ?
#
loop_
_entity_poly.entity_id
_entity_poly.type
_entity_poly.pdbx_seq_one_letter_code
_entity_poly.pdbx_strand_id
1 'polypeptide(L)'
;MDKLQEYLEMRERHQRDVNNFPIAFAFNEKQLNEALEKLSVKSIDECCTVHNCGDIIRKRDFKAYKDMAINHAKELNEAMKDPEFAKSAFRYEMDNHEYAINWDGDSDVLNCFGWTPESFTKVGISIQNAYLFARNEHIEHFRNLGVI
;
A
#
# COMPACT_ATOMS: atom_id res chain seq x y z
N MET A 1 -9.55 20.88 -3.06
CA MET A 1 -9.62 19.53 -3.65
C MET A 1 -10.13 18.62 -2.54
N ASP A 2 -10.95 17.62 -2.86
CA ASP A 2 -11.38 16.66 -1.83
C ASP A 2 -10.16 15.88 -1.32
N LYS A 3 -10.08 15.63 -0.01
CA LYS A 3 -8.93 14.94 0.59
C LYS A 3 -8.84 13.49 0.15
N LEU A 4 -9.98 12.86 -0.13
CA LEU A 4 -10.02 11.56 -0.79
C LEU A 4 -9.40 11.64 -2.20
N GLN A 5 -9.74 12.65 -2.98
CA GLN A 5 -9.17 12.83 -4.32
C GLN A 5 -7.65 13.04 -4.28
N GLU A 6 -7.14 13.83 -3.32
CA GLU A 6 -5.69 14.00 -3.10
C GLU A 6 -5.01 12.64 -2.81
N TYR A 7 -5.63 11.80 -1.98
CA TYR A 7 -5.13 10.45 -1.68
C TYR A 7 -5.12 9.53 -2.90
N LEU A 8 -6.22 9.49 -3.66
CA LEU A 8 -6.36 8.66 -4.85
C LEU A 8 -5.35 9.05 -5.93
N GLU A 9 -5.19 10.35 -6.19
CA GLU A 9 -4.21 10.83 -7.17
C GLU A 9 -2.78 10.45 -6.76
N MET A 10 -2.45 10.51 -5.47
CA MET A 10 -1.15 10.06 -4.96
C MET A 10 -0.95 8.56 -5.18
N ARG A 11 -1.94 7.73 -4.81
CA ARG A 11 -1.90 6.29 -5.04
C ARG A 11 -1.75 5.94 -6.51
N GLU A 12 -2.49 6.61 -7.39
CA GLU A 12 -2.39 6.40 -8.84
C GLU A 12 -1.01 6.73 -9.39
N ARG A 13 -0.37 7.81 -8.90
CA ARG A 13 1.03 8.14 -9.26
C ARG A 13 1.98 7.04 -8.80
N HIS A 14 1.90 6.62 -7.54
CA HIS A 14 2.78 5.56 -7.00
C HIS A 14 2.59 4.23 -7.73
N GLN A 15 1.35 3.84 -8.01
CA GLN A 15 1.04 2.64 -8.77
C GLN A 15 1.57 2.72 -10.20
N ARG A 16 1.47 3.89 -10.85
CA ARG A 16 2.01 4.11 -12.19
C ARG A 16 3.53 3.97 -12.23
N ASP A 17 4.22 4.50 -11.21
CA ASP A 17 5.67 4.36 -11.10
C ASP A 17 6.09 2.89 -11.00
N VAL A 18 5.41 2.10 -10.16
CA VAL A 18 5.66 0.65 -10.02
C VAL A 18 5.33 -0.11 -11.30
N ASN A 19 4.18 0.18 -11.93
CA ASN A 19 3.75 -0.47 -13.18
C ASN A 19 4.74 -0.24 -14.33
N ASN A 20 5.37 0.93 -14.36
CA ASN A 20 6.36 1.30 -15.37
C ASN A 20 7.78 0.83 -15.01
N PHE A 21 8.00 0.32 -13.79
CA PHE A 21 9.30 -0.16 -13.37
C PHE A 21 9.64 -1.51 -14.03
N PRO A 22 10.92 -1.81 -14.35
CA PRO A 22 11.34 -3.12 -14.81
C PRO A 22 11.31 -4.18 -13.68
N ILE A 23 10.09 -4.56 -13.29
CA ILE A 23 9.77 -5.63 -12.35
C ILE A 23 8.81 -6.62 -13.01
N ALA A 24 8.94 -7.89 -12.64
CA ALA A 24 8.08 -8.98 -13.09
C ALA A 24 7.69 -9.86 -11.90
N PHE A 25 6.67 -10.70 -12.08
CA PHE A 25 6.17 -11.60 -11.04
C PHE A 25 6.05 -13.00 -11.60
N ALA A 26 6.54 -13.99 -10.87
CA ALA A 26 6.47 -15.39 -11.26
C ALA A 26 6.20 -16.31 -10.07
N PHE A 27 5.23 -17.20 -10.25
CA PHE A 27 4.79 -18.20 -9.27
C PHE A 27 4.89 -19.63 -9.80
N ASN A 28 5.46 -19.80 -11.00
CA ASN A 28 5.80 -21.09 -11.62
C ASN A 28 6.92 -20.89 -12.66
N GLU A 29 7.46 -22.00 -13.18
CA GLU A 29 8.57 -21.98 -14.15
C GLU A 29 8.23 -21.26 -15.46
N LYS A 30 6.99 -21.37 -15.95
CA LYS A 30 6.56 -20.68 -17.17
C LYS A 30 6.64 -19.17 -16.99
N GLN A 31 6.09 -18.67 -15.89
CA GLN A 31 6.13 -17.23 -15.57
C GLN A 31 7.55 -16.74 -15.28
N LEU A 32 8.42 -17.60 -14.75
CA LEU A 32 9.83 -17.27 -14.55
C LEU A 32 10.51 -16.98 -15.89
N ASN A 33 10.31 -17.82 -16.91
CA ASN A 33 10.86 -17.60 -18.23
C ASN A 33 10.31 -16.31 -18.87
N GLU A 34 9.00 -16.08 -18.78
CA GLU A 34 8.35 -14.84 -19.26
C GLU A 34 8.92 -13.60 -18.55
N ALA A 35 9.20 -13.68 -17.25
CA ALA A 35 9.82 -12.62 -16.47
C ALA A 35 11.25 -12.33 -16.93
N LEU A 36 12.07 -13.36 -17.16
CA LEU A 36 13.45 -13.19 -17.65
C LEU A 36 13.49 -12.54 -19.03
N GLU A 37 12.59 -12.93 -19.94
CA GLU A 37 12.42 -12.31 -21.26
C GLU A 37 12.02 -10.83 -21.14
N LYS A 38 10.98 -10.53 -20.35
CA LYS A 38 10.51 -9.15 -20.10
C LYS A 38 11.62 -8.26 -19.54
N LEU A 39 12.45 -8.80 -18.65
CA LEU A 39 13.56 -8.07 -18.03
C LEU A 39 14.82 -8.02 -18.90
N SER A 40 14.84 -8.77 -20.01
CA SER A 40 15.97 -8.92 -20.93
C SER A 40 17.25 -9.41 -20.23
N VAL A 41 17.11 -10.44 -19.39
CA VAL A 41 18.21 -11.10 -18.66
C VAL A 41 18.38 -12.53 -19.14
N LYS A 42 19.60 -13.07 -19.03
CA LYS A 42 19.91 -14.44 -19.51
C LYS A 42 19.85 -15.48 -18.40
N SER A 43 20.16 -15.08 -17.17
CA SER A 43 20.11 -15.95 -15.99
C SER A 43 19.37 -15.27 -14.83
N ILE A 44 18.69 -16.07 -14.03
CA ILE A 44 18.11 -15.65 -12.74
C ILE A 44 19.18 -15.14 -11.77
N ASP A 45 20.44 -15.53 -11.94
CA ASP A 45 21.57 -15.05 -11.13
C ASP A 45 21.81 -13.53 -11.27
N GLU A 46 21.31 -12.91 -12.33
CA GLU A 46 21.35 -11.46 -12.55
C GLU A 46 20.21 -10.72 -11.81
N CYS A 47 19.28 -11.47 -11.22
CA CYS A 47 18.09 -10.96 -10.56
C CYS A 47 18.14 -11.15 -9.04
N CYS A 48 17.26 -10.44 -8.36
CA CYS A 48 16.95 -10.63 -6.95
C CYS A 48 15.45 -10.41 -6.72
N THR A 49 15.01 -10.67 -5.51
CA THR A 49 13.67 -10.35 -5.03
C THR A 49 13.73 -9.09 -4.16
N VAL A 50 12.63 -8.33 -4.11
CA VAL A 50 12.40 -7.21 -3.19
C VAL A 50 11.69 -7.70 -1.94
N HIS A 51 10.59 -8.45 -2.10
CA HIS A 51 9.73 -8.89 -0.99
C HIS A 51 9.81 -10.40 -0.74
N ASN A 52 10.53 -11.13 -1.59
CA ASN A 52 10.59 -12.59 -1.56
C ASN A 52 9.22 -13.26 -1.76
N CYS A 53 8.35 -12.63 -2.56
CA CYS A 53 6.96 -13.05 -2.78
C CYS A 53 6.67 -13.30 -4.28
N GLY A 54 7.65 -13.85 -5.01
CA GLY A 54 7.56 -14.10 -6.46
C GLY A 54 7.92 -12.90 -7.33
N ASP A 55 8.30 -11.77 -6.72
CA ASP A 55 8.76 -10.58 -7.41
C ASP A 55 10.21 -10.71 -7.89
N ILE A 56 10.47 -10.33 -9.13
CA ILE A 56 11.76 -10.48 -9.82
C ILE A 56 12.18 -9.13 -10.39
N ILE A 57 13.37 -8.68 -9.98
CA ILE A 57 14.00 -7.45 -10.44
C ILE A 57 15.47 -7.71 -10.76
N ARG A 58 16.03 -6.97 -11.73
CA ARG A 58 17.48 -7.01 -12.01
C ARG A 58 18.25 -6.43 -10.83
N LYS A 59 19.33 -7.08 -10.39
CA LYS A 59 20.17 -6.59 -9.27
C LYS A 59 20.62 -5.14 -9.45
N ARG A 60 20.92 -4.74 -10.69
CA ARG A 60 21.33 -3.38 -11.05
C ARG A 60 20.22 -2.32 -10.85
N ASP A 61 18.96 -2.71 -10.94
CA ASP A 61 17.81 -1.79 -10.82
C ASP A 61 17.26 -1.74 -9.39
N PHE A 62 17.65 -2.69 -8.53
CA PHE A 62 17.17 -2.80 -7.16
C PHE A 62 17.33 -1.49 -6.36
N LYS A 63 18.48 -0.81 -6.52
CA LYS A 63 18.70 0.48 -5.86
C LYS A 63 17.67 1.53 -6.28
N ALA A 64 17.39 1.63 -7.58
CA ALA A 64 16.42 2.59 -8.09
C ALA A 64 14.99 2.26 -7.63
N TYR A 65 14.62 0.97 -7.57
CA TYR A 65 13.34 0.55 -7.02
C TYR A 65 13.22 0.93 -5.54
N LYS A 66 14.26 0.64 -4.75
CA LYS A 66 14.30 0.99 -3.33
C LYS A 66 14.18 2.50 -3.11
N ASP A 67 14.90 3.30 -3.89
CA ASP A 67 14.84 4.76 -3.78
C ASP A 67 13.44 5.29 -4.14
N MET A 68 12.79 4.73 -5.17
CA MET A 68 11.40 5.03 -5.53
C MET A 68 10.44 4.72 -4.37
N ALA A 69 10.49 3.50 -3.81
CA ALA A 69 9.64 3.09 -2.69
C ALA A 69 9.85 3.96 -1.44
N ILE A 70 11.10 4.34 -1.14
CA ILE A 70 11.41 5.27 -0.04
C ILE A 70 10.77 6.64 -0.27
N ASN A 71 10.77 7.14 -1.51
CA ASN A 71 10.16 8.44 -1.83
C ASN A 71 8.64 8.38 -1.73
N HIS A 72 8.01 7.30 -2.22
CA HIS A 72 6.57 7.07 -2.03
C HIS A 72 6.19 7.06 -0.55
N ALA A 73 6.95 6.33 0.28
CA ALA A 73 6.71 6.27 1.72
C ALA A 73 6.90 7.65 2.40
N LYS A 74 7.86 8.47 1.95
CA LYS A 74 8.04 9.84 2.47
C LYS A 74 6.87 10.75 2.11
N GLU A 75 6.40 10.70 0.87
CA GLU A 75 5.25 11.48 0.41
C GLU A 75 3.99 11.12 1.21
N LEU A 76 3.71 9.82 1.34
CA LEU A 76 2.59 9.32 2.15
C LEU A 76 2.70 9.75 3.61
N ASN A 77 3.87 9.56 4.24
CA ASN A 77 4.08 9.96 5.64
C ASN A 77 3.94 11.46 5.87
N GLU A 78 4.32 12.30 4.91
CA GLU A 78 4.12 13.74 5.00
C GLU A 78 2.63 14.10 4.90
N ALA A 79 1.91 13.52 3.94
CA ALA A 79 0.48 13.75 3.76
C ALA A 79 -0.35 13.27 4.96
N MET A 80 0.02 12.13 5.57
CA MET A 80 -0.64 11.57 6.76
C MET A 80 -0.51 12.44 8.03
N LYS A 81 0.28 13.52 8.02
CA LYS A 81 0.30 14.50 9.12
C LYS A 81 -0.93 15.40 9.14
N ASP A 82 -1.65 15.52 8.02
CA ASP A 82 -2.93 16.22 7.93
C ASP A 82 -4.06 15.28 8.39
N PRO A 83 -4.76 15.57 9.51
CA PRO A 83 -5.83 14.70 10.01
C PRO A 83 -6.99 14.48 9.03
N GLU A 84 -7.32 15.46 8.19
CA GLU A 84 -8.41 15.33 7.22
C GLU A 84 -8.00 14.42 6.04
N PHE A 85 -6.74 14.53 5.61
CA PHE A 85 -6.15 13.58 4.67
C PHE A 85 -6.13 12.17 5.26
N ALA A 86 -5.63 12.03 6.50
CA ALA A 86 -5.52 10.75 7.18
C ALA A 86 -6.89 10.07 7.35
N LYS A 87 -7.91 10.81 7.79
CA LYS A 87 -9.29 10.29 7.91
C LYS A 87 -9.79 9.75 6.57
N SER A 88 -9.62 10.52 5.49
CA SER A 88 -10.08 10.15 4.15
C SER A 88 -9.35 8.90 3.64
N ALA A 89 -8.04 8.83 3.85
CA ALA A 89 -7.22 7.69 3.46
C ALA A 89 -7.57 6.43 4.26
N PHE A 90 -7.71 6.53 5.59
CA PHE A 90 -8.15 5.41 6.43
C PHE A 90 -9.52 4.89 6.00
N ARG A 91 -10.46 5.80 5.75
CA ARG A 91 -11.81 5.41 5.35
C ARG A 91 -11.79 4.64 4.04
N TYR A 92 -11.03 5.11 3.05
CA TYR A 92 -10.87 4.42 1.78
C TYR A 92 -10.28 3.02 1.96
N GLU A 93 -9.20 2.87 2.74
CA GLU A 93 -8.59 1.54 2.95
C GLU A 93 -9.51 0.62 3.75
N MET A 94 -10.29 1.12 4.70
CA MET A 94 -11.30 0.31 5.42
C MET A 94 -12.35 -0.27 4.47
N ASP A 95 -12.83 0.54 3.52
CA ASP A 95 -13.78 0.09 2.50
C ASP A 95 -13.11 -0.92 1.54
N ASN A 96 -11.83 -0.71 1.18
CA ASN A 96 -11.08 -1.58 0.27
C ASN A 96 -10.63 -2.92 0.88
N HIS A 97 -10.49 -2.97 2.21
CA HIS A 97 -10.05 -4.17 2.95
C HIS A 97 -11.18 -4.87 3.70
N GLU A 98 -12.45 -4.59 3.39
CA GLU A 98 -13.62 -5.23 4.01
C GLU A 98 -13.57 -5.17 5.56
N TYR A 99 -13.14 -4.02 6.10
CA TYR A 99 -12.79 -3.85 7.51
C TYR A 99 -13.88 -4.29 8.51
N ALA A 100 -15.15 -4.10 8.15
CA ALA A 100 -16.29 -4.49 8.99
C ALA A 100 -16.43 -6.00 9.22
N ILE A 101 -15.87 -6.84 8.34
CA ILE A 101 -16.11 -8.29 8.31
C ILE A 101 -14.83 -9.11 8.27
N ASN A 102 -13.66 -8.50 8.04
CA ASN A 102 -12.38 -9.18 8.17
C ASN A 102 -12.00 -9.34 9.66
N TRP A 103 -11.29 -10.43 9.98
CA TRP A 103 -10.86 -10.72 11.35
C TRP A 103 -9.64 -9.91 11.80
N ASP A 104 -8.99 -9.18 10.88
CA ASP A 104 -7.72 -8.48 11.11
C ASP A 104 -7.71 -7.05 10.52
N GLY A 105 -8.88 -6.39 10.48
CA GLY A 105 -9.05 -5.09 9.81
C GLY A 105 -8.15 -3.98 10.30
N ASP A 106 -7.87 -3.93 11.61
CA ASP A 106 -6.93 -2.96 12.15
C ASP A 106 -5.53 -3.16 11.57
N SER A 107 -5.05 -4.41 11.50
CA SER A 107 -3.73 -4.69 10.94
C SER A 107 -3.69 -4.42 9.44
N ASP A 108 -4.69 -4.88 8.69
CA ASP A 108 -4.76 -4.70 7.24
C ASP A 108 -4.72 -3.21 6.84
N VAL A 109 -5.56 -2.39 7.47
CA VAL A 109 -5.63 -0.95 7.17
C VAL A 109 -4.37 -0.23 7.61
N LEU A 110 -3.87 -0.48 8.82
CA LEU A 110 -2.67 0.21 9.32
C LEU A 110 -1.41 -0.14 8.51
N ASN A 111 -1.32 -1.38 8.02
CA ASN A 111 -0.20 -1.81 7.18
C ASN A 111 -0.11 -1.02 5.86
N CYS A 112 -1.24 -0.55 5.29
CA CYS A 112 -1.24 0.32 4.11
C CYS A 112 -0.45 1.63 4.33
N PHE A 113 -0.28 2.05 5.58
CA PHE A 113 0.42 3.27 5.99
C PHE A 113 1.77 2.99 6.66
N GLY A 114 2.22 1.72 6.68
CA GLY A 114 3.47 1.32 7.32
C GLY A 114 3.42 1.29 8.85
N TRP A 115 2.22 1.18 9.44
CA TRP A 115 2.04 1.02 10.88
C TRP A 115 1.59 -0.38 11.23
N THR A 116 1.95 -0.82 12.43
CA THR A 116 1.33 -1.96 13.11
C THR A 116 0.37 -1.41 14.17
N PRO A 117 -0.60 -2.18 14.66
CA PRO A 117 -1.44 -1.74 15.78
C PRO A 117 -0.63 -1.23 16.97
N GLU A 118 0.50 -1.90 17.30
CA GLU A 118 1.40 -1.47 18.36
C GLU A 118 2.07 -0.12 18.06
N SER A 119 2.66 0.05 16.87
CA SER A 119 3.35 1.30 16.53
C SER A 119 2.38 2.47 16.38
N PHE A 120 1.14 2.20 15.97
CA PHE A 120 0.09 3.20 15.82
C PHE A 120 -0.30 3.87 17.14
N THR A 121 -0.21 3.15 18.27
CA THR A 121 -0.45 3.73 19.61
C THR A 121 0.46 4.92 19.94
N LYS A 122 1.60 5.04 19.25
CA LYS A 122 2.61 6.10 19.45
C LYS A 122 2.45 7.27 18.47
N VAL A 123 1.52 7.18 17.52
CA VAL A 123 1.23 8.24 16.54
C VAL A 123 0.49 9.39 17.22
N GLY A 124 0.56 10.62 16.68
CA GLY A 124 -0.12 11.78 17.25
C GLY A 124 -1.62 11.58 17.44
N ILE A 125 -2.18 12.08 18.55
CA ILE A 125 -3.58 11.88 18.95
C ILE A 125 -4.58 12.35 17.88
N SER A 126 -4.25 13.38 17.12
CA SER A 126 -5.09 13.87 16.02
C SER A 126 -5.29 12.83 14.92
N ILE A 127 -4.24 12.06 14.59
CA ILE A 127 -4.29 11.00 13.58
C ILE A 127 -4.95 9.74 14.13
N GLN A 128 -4.73 9.43 15.41
CA GLN A 128 -5.49 8.35 16.09
C GLN A 128 -6.99 8.66 16.08
N ASN A 129 -7.38 9.91 16.36
CA ASN A 129 -8.79 10.32 16.28
C ASN A 129 -9.33 10.24 14.85
N ALA A 130 -8.54 10.64 13.84
CA ALA A 130 -8.90 10.51 12.43
C ALA A 130 -9.24 9.04 12.06
N TYR A 131 -8.44 8.08 12.54
CA TYR A 131 -8.70 6.65 12.38
C TYR A 131 -10.02 6.23 13.03
N LEU A 132 -10.26 6.64 14.28
CA LEU A 132 -11.49 6.29 15.00
C LEU A 132 -12.74 6.88 14.32
N PHE A 133 -12.64 8.10 13.80
CA PHE A 133 -13.74 8.72 13.04
C PHE A 133 -14.02 7.95 11.74
N ALA A 134 -12.99 7.65 10.95
CA ALA A 134 -13.14 6.84 9.74
C ALA A 134 -13.78 5.47 10.04
N ARG A 135 -13.33 4.82 11.12
CA ARG A 135 -13.88 3.53 11.56
C ARG A 135 -15.34 3.63 11.92
N ASN A 136 -15.73 4.61 12.72
CA ASN A 136 -17.13 4.77 13.12
C ASN A 136 -18.03 5.00 11.91
N GLU A 137 -17.61 5.87 10.98
CA GLU A 137 -18.35 6.11 9.74
C GLU A 137 -18.46 4.82 8.89
N HIS A 138 -17.42 3.99 8.84
CA HIS A 138 -17.41 2.73 8.09
C HIS A 138 -18.40 1.72 8.69
N ILE A 139 -18.31 1.51 10.00
CA ILE A 139 -19.19 0.59 10.72
C ILE A 139 -20.65 1.05 10.67
N GLU A 140 -20.93 2.34 10.82
CA GLU A 140 -22.29 2.87 10.67
C GLU A 140 -22.84 2.68 9.26
N HIS A 141 -22.01 2.88 8.22
CA HIS A 141 -22.40 2.60 6.85
C HIS A 141 -22.81 1.13 6.65
N PHE A 142 -22.00 0.19 7.12
CA PHE A 142 -22.28 -1.24 6.99
C PHE A 142 -23.49 -1.70 7.82
N ARG A 143 -23.70 -1.13 9.02
CA ARG A 143 -24.93 -1.34 9.80
C ARG A 143 -26.17 -0.86 9.06
N ASN A 144 -26.11 0.31 8.43
CA ASN A 144 -27.23 0.86 7.66
C ASN A 144 -27.55 0.02 6.42
N LEU A 145 -26.56 -0.69 5.87
CA LEU A 145 -26.74 -1.67 4.80
C LEU A 145 -27.25 -3.03 5.30
N GLY A 146 -27.32 -3.26 6.62
CA GLY A 146 -27.71 -4.53 7.22
C GLY A 146 -26.69 -5.65 7.04
N VAL A 147 -25.42 -5.30 6.82
CA VAL A 147 -24.32 -6.27 6.65
C VAL A 147 -23.81 -6.77 8.00
N ILE A 148 -23.82 -5.90 9.02
CA ILE A 148 -23.40 -6.17 10.41
C ILE A 148 -24.38 -5.58 11.44
#